data_AF-A0A538HMU7-F1
#
_entry.id   AF-A0A538HMU7-F1
#
_cell.length_a   1.000
_cell.length_b   1.000
_cell.length_c   1.000
_cell.angle_alpha   90.00
_cell.angle_beta   90.00
_cell.angle_gamma   90.00
#
_symmetry.space_group_name_H-M   'P 1'
#
loop_
_entity.id
_entity.type
_entity.pdbx_description
1 polymer ?
#
loop_
_entity_poly.entity_id
_entity_poly.type
_entity_poly.pdbx_seq_one_letter_code
_entity_poly.pdbx_strand_id
1 'polypeptide(L)'
;ASDLLGLYGVELPTRHAVEQCRVIVEACERLAAALDNLKGQRGIQQTLVELKAFEDEGDRILRDGLASLFRDDRIDPLVVIRWKDIYEALERALDACETTANVIANIVVKNA
;
A
#
# COMPACT_ATOMS: atom_id res chain seq x y z
N ALA A 1 0.65 -7.51 8.81
CA ALA A 1 -0.80 -7.64 8.56
C ALA A 1 -1.30 -9.07 8.75
N SER A 2 -0.74 -10.08 8.05
CA SER A 2 -1.17 -11.48 8.19
C SER A 2 -1.19 -11.98 9.64
N ASP A 3 -0.11 -11.75 10.41
CA ASP A 3 -0.06 -12.19 11.81
C ASP A 3 -1.16 -11.55 12.67
N LEU A 4 -1.50 -10.28 12.39
CA LEU A 4 -2.56 -9.55 13.09
C LEU A 4 -3.94 -10.18 12.83
N LEU A 5 -4.20 -10.70 11.64
CA LEU A 5 -5.46 -11.41 11.35
C LEU A 5 -5.63 -12.61 12.29
N GLY A 6 -4.56 -13.41 12.47
CA GLY A 6 -4.56 -14.56 13.37
C GLY A 6 -4.65 -14.15 14.84
N LEU A 7 -3.81 -13.21 15.28
CA LEU A 7 -3.78 -12.73 16.67
C LEU A 7 -5.11 -12.12 17.13
N TYR A 8 -5.81 -11.44 16.22
CA TYR A 8 -7.07 -10.77 16.51
C TYR A 8 -8.31 -11.64 16.23
N GLY A 9 -8.13 -12.87 15.75
CA GLY A 9 -9.25 -13.74 15.40
C GLY A 9 -10.15 -13.14 14.33
N VAL A 10 -9.55 -12.50 13.31
CA VAL A 10 -10.28 -11.97 12.16
C VAL A 10 -10.62 -13.12 11.23
N GLU A 11 -11.90 -13.45 11.11
CA GLU A 11 -12.37 -14.58 10.30
C GLU A 11 -12.42 -14.25 8.81
N LEU A 12 -12.78 -13.00 8.46
CA LEU A 12 -12.95 -12.56 7.09
C LEU A 12 -12.32 -11.18 6.88
N PRO A 13 -11.59 -10.98 5.76
CA PRO A 13 -11.04 -9.68 5.46
C PRO A 13 -12.13 -8.70 5.03
N THR A 14 -11.90 -7.40 5.28
CA THR A 14 -12.73 -6.37 4.64
C THR A 14 -12.44 -6.31 3.15
N ARG A 15 -13.43 -5.86 2.36
CA ARG A 15 -13.25 -5.51 0.95
C ARG A 15 -12.03 -4.60 0.74
N HIS A 16 -11.93 -3.53 1.54
CA HIS A 16 -10.88 -2.53 1.40
C HIS A 16 -9.48 -3.10 1.72
N ALA A 17 -9.36 -4.03 2.67
CA ALA A 17 -8.10 -4.71 2.92
C ALA A 17 -7.66 -5.58 1.73
N VAL A 18 -8.61 -6.26 1.08
CA VAL A 18 -8.33 -7.03 -0.15
C VAL A 18 -7.91 -6.10 -1.29
N GLU A 19 -8.60 -4.98 -1.46
CA GLU A 19 -8.24 -3.94 -2.46
C GLU A 19 -6.84 -3.37 -2.19
N GLN A 20 -6.50 -3.04 -0.95
CA GLN A 20 -5.17 -2.55 -0.56
C GLN A 20 -4.09 -3.59 -0.87
N CYS A 21 -4.32 -4.86 -0.56
CA CYS A 21 -3.40 -5.94 -0.90
C CYS A 21 -3.16 -6.04 -2.41
N ARG A 22 -4.18 -5.87 -3.26
CA ARG A 22 -4.02 -5.85 -4.72
C ARG A 22 -3.10 -4.71 -5.15
N VAL A 23 -3.32 -3.51 -4.61
CA VAL A 23 -2.48 -2.33 -4.91
C VAL A 23 -1.03 -2.56 -4.48
N ILE A 24 -0.81 -3.14 -3.30
CA ILE A 24 0.54 -3.48 -2.81
C ILE A 24 1.25 -4.45 -3.76
N VAL A 25 0.54 -5.49 -4.25
CA VAL A 25 1.12 -6.44 -5.20
C VAL A 25 1.50 -5.74 -6.51
N GLU A 26 0.61 -4.93 -7.07
CA GLU A 26 0.88 -4.19 -8.31
C GLU A 26 2.05 -3.20 -8.15
N ALA A 27 2.12 -2.49 -7.02
CA ALA A 27 3.24 -1.61 -6.70
C ALA A 27 4.58 -2.38 -6.59
N CYS A 28 4.58 -3.54 -5.92
CA CYS A 28 5.76 -4.41 -5.83
C CYS A 28 6.24 -4.89 -7.21
N GLU A 29 5.32 -5.31 -8.09
CA GLU A 29 5.65 -5.75 -9.44
C GLU A 29 6.26 -4.61 -10.28
N ARG A 30 5.75 -3.39 -10.14
CA ARG A 30 6.32 -2.23 -10.82
C ARG A 30 7.67 -1.82 -10.29
N LEU A 31 7.89 -1.89 -8.99
CA LEU A 31 9.20 -1.66 -8.39
C LEU A 31 10.22 -2.68 -8.89
N ALA A 32 9.86 -3.97 -8.97
CA ALA A 32 10.74 -4.99 -9.52
C ALA A 32 11.15 -4.66 -10.97
N ALA A 33 10.18 -4.28 -11.81
CA ALA A 33 10.46 -3.86 -13.18
C ALA A 33 11.36 -2.60 -13.26
N ALA A 34 11.19 -1.62 -12.37
CA ALA A 34 12.05 -0.44 -12.30
C ALA A 34 13.49 -0.81 -11.92
N LEU A 35 13.66 -1.70 -10.95
CA LEU A 35 14.96 -2.17 -10.48
C LEU A 35 15.71 -2.92 -11.59
N ASP A 36 15.03 -3.78 -12.34
CA ASP A 36 15.62 -4.50 -13.48
C ASP A 36 16.13 -3.56 -14.58
N ASN A 37 15.44 -2.43 -14.78
CA ASN A 37 15.79 -1.44 -15.80
C ASN A 37 16.66 -0.29 -15.27
N LEU A 38 17.06 -0.31 -13.99
CA LEU A 38 17.70 0.81 -13.31
C LEU A 38 18.99 1.26 -14.01
N LYS A 39 19.87 0.31 -14.39
CA LYS A 39 21.15 0.61 -15.05
C LYS A 39 20.98 1.31 -16.39
N GLY A 40 19.93 0.97 -17.14
CA GLY A 40 19.66 1.54 -18.45
C GLY A 40 18.77 2.79 -18.42
N GLN A 41 18.22 3.12 -17.26
CA GLN A 41 17.26 4.21 -17.03
C GLN A 41 16.03 4.20 -17.95
N ARG A 42 15.73 3.07 -18.61
CA ARG A 42 14.65 2.98 -19.59
C ARG A 42 13.30 2.88 -18.88
N GLY A 43 12.39 3.78 -19.21
CA GLY A 43 11.01 3.73 -18.70
C GLY A 43 10.85 4.07 -17.22
N ILE A 44 11.93 4.41 -16.49
CA ILE A 44 11.85 4.63 -15.04
C ILE A 44 10.89 5.79 -14.70
N GLN A 45 10.91 6.88 -15.47
CA GLN A 45 10.01 8.00 -15.23
C GLN A 45 8.54 7.59 -15.31
N GLN A 46 8.19 6.75 -16.30
CA GLN A 46 6.84 6.21 -16.41
C GLN A 46 6.48 5.31 -15.23
N THR A 47 7.42 4.46 -14.78
CA THR A 47 7.21 3.61 -13.61
C THR A 47 7.03 4.41 -12.32
N LEU A 48 7.75 5.53 -12.15
CA LEU A 48 7.58 6.41 -11.00
C LEU A 48 6.20 7.07 -10.98
N VAL A 49 5.67 7.47 -12.14
CA VAL A 49 4.30 7.99 -12.26
C VAL A 49 3.27 6.93 -11.91
N GLU A 50 3.46 5.69 -12.39
CA GLU A 50 2.59 4.55 -12.03
C GLU A 50 2.61 4.27 -10.53
N LEU A 51 3.80 4.30 -9.90
CA LEU A 51 3.94 4.09 -8.45
C LEU A 51 3.26 5.17 -7.62
N LYS A 52 3.32 6.44 -8.05
CA LYS A 52 2.58 7.52 -7.40
C LYS A 52 1.07 7.30 -7.50
N ALA A 53 0.57 6.85 -8.65
CA ALA A 53 -0.85 6.54 -8.81
C ALA A 53 -1.32 5.38 -7.92
N PHE A 54 -0.46 4.37 -7.66
CA PHE A 54 -0.76 3.30 -6.71
C PHE A 54 -0.80 3.79 -5.26
N GLU A 55 0.10 4.69 -4.87
CA GLU A 55 0.05 5.32 -3.54
C GLU A 55 -1.24 6.14 -3.38
N ASP A 56 -1.58 7.02 -4.33
CA ASP A 56 -2.81 7.82 -4.27
C ASP A 56 -4.08 6.93 -4.18
N GLU A 57 -4.07 5.78 -4.87
CA GLU A 57 -5.17 4.80 -4.81
C GLU A 57 -5.25 4.07 -3.46
N GLY A 58 -4.12 3.57 -2.95
CA GLY A 58 -4.11 2.89 -1.66
C GLY A 58 -4.47 3.82 -0.50
N ASP A 59 -4.05 5.07 -0.61
CA ASP A 59 -4.32 6.13 0.35
C ASP A 59 -5.82 6.53 0.35
N ARG A 60 -6.49 6.42 -0.82
CA ARG A 60 -7.96 6.51 -0.92
C ARG A 60 -8.67 5.30 -0.30
N ILE A 61 -8.23 4.08 -0.62
CA ILE A 61 -8.80 2.84 -0.08
C ILE A 61 -8.69 2.81 1.45
N LEU A 62 -7.55 3.24 2.01
CA LEU A 62 -7.35 3.36 3.44
C LEU A 62 -8.38 4.30 4.08
N ARG A 63 -8.55 5.50 3.52
CA ARG A 63 -9.53 6.48 4.03
C ARG A 63 -10.94 5.94 4.00
N ASP A 64 -11.35 5.29 2.92
CA ASP A 64 -12.67 4.67 2.79
C ASP A 64 -12.85 3.52 3.77
N GLY A 65 -11.82 2.69 3.92
CA GLY A 65 -11.73 1.61 4.89
C GLY A 65 -11.93 2.09 6.32
N LEU A 66 -11.16 3.10 6.74
CA LEU A 66 -11.29 3.71 8.06
C LEU A 66 -12.68 4.34 8.25
N ALA A 67 -13.15 5.12 7.28
CA ALA A 67 -14.45 5.76 7.40
C ALA A 67 -15.60 4.74 7.47
N SER A 68 -15.47 3.57 6.83
CA SER A 68 -16.45 2.48 6.96
C SER A 68 -16.54 1.91 8.38
N LEU A 69 -15.42 1.89 9.12
CA LEU A 69 -15.37 1.41 10.51
C LEU A 69 -16.00 2.40 11.50
N PHE A 70 -15.93 3.70 11.22
CA PHE A 70 -16.36 4.75 12.15
C PHE A 70 -17.76 5.31 11.87
N ARG A 71 -18.33 5.07 10.69
CA ARG A 71 -19.65 5.62 10.31
C ARG A 71 -20.83 4.77 10.77
N ASP A 72 -20.62 3.51 11.14
CA ASP A 72 -21.69 2.63 11.63
C ASP A 72 -21.53 2.43 13.14
N ASP A 73 -22.38 3.08 13.92
CA ASP A 73 -22.38 3.03 15.40
C ASP A 73 -22.65 1.61 15.95
N ARG A 74 -23.03 0.65 15.10
CA ARG A 74 -23.23 -0.76 15.48
C ARG A 74 -21.96 -1.59 15.42
N ILE A 75 -20.88 -1.06 14.84
CA ILE A 75 -19.60 -1.77 14.78
C ILE A 75 -18.99 -1.80 16.18
N ASP A 76 -18.64 -3.00 16.64
CA ASP A 76 -17.95 -3.20 17.91
C ASP A 76 -16.63 -2.40 17.91
N PRO A 77 -16.37 -1.55 18.93
CA PRO A 77 -15.11 -0.82 19.05
C PRO A 77 -13.86 -1.71 18.96
N LEU A 78 -13.95 -2.98 19.40
CA LEU A 78 -12.86 -3.93 19.26
C LEU A 78 -12.57 -4.27 17.79
N VAL A 79 -13.60 -4.37 16.94
CA VAL A 79 -13.44 -4.54 15.49
C VAL A 79 -12.74 -3.33 14.88
N VAL A 80 -13.09 -2.12 15.33
CA VAL A 80 -12.42 -0.87 14.89
C VAL A 80 -10.93 -0.91 15.24
N ILE A 81 -10.57 -1.25 16.48
CA ILE A 81 -9.17 -1.34 16.93
C ILE A 81 -8.40 -2.35 16.06
N ARG A 82 -8.94 -3.55 15.91
CA ARG A 82 -8.30 -4.63 15.12
C ARG A 82 -8.02 -4.19 13.69
N TRP A 83 -9.02 -3.60 13.03
CA TRP A 83 -8.88 -3.20 11.64
C TRP A 83 -8.02 -1.96 11.44
N LYS A 84 -7.98 -1.02 12.39
CA LYS A 84 -7.03 0.10 12.34
C LYS A 84 -5.59 -0.38 12.31
N ASP A 85 -5.21 -1.31 13.20
CA ASP A 85 -3.84 -1.86 13.24
C ASP A 85 -3.51 -2.64 11.96
N ILE A 86 -4.47 -3.39 11.42
CA ILE A 86 -4.28 -4.14 10.17
C ILE A 86 -4.11 -3.17 9.00
N TYR A 87 -4.95 -2.15 8.89
CA TYR A 87 -4.83 -1.13 7.85
C TYR A 87 -3.51 -0.36 7.96
N GLU A 88 -3.06 0.00 9.16
CA GLU A 88 -1.74 0.62 9.37
C GLU A 88 -0.60 -0.32 8.93
N ALA A 89 -0.73 -1.62 9.15
CA ALA A 89 0.26 -2.59 8.68
C ALA A 89 0.26 -2.74 7.14
N LEU A 90 -0.90 -2.61 6.48
CA LEU A 90 -0.98 -2.61 5.02
C LEU A 90 -0.44 -1.31 4.43
N GLU A 91 -0.76 -0.17 5.04
CA GLU A 91 -0.28 1.13 4.60
C GLU A 91 1.23 1.24 4.66
N ARG A 92 1.84 0.77 5.76
CA ARG A 92 3.30 0.71 5.87
C ARG A 92 3.98 -0.09 4.75
N ALA A 93 3.29 -1.08 4.17
CA ALA A 93 3.83 -1.81 3.03
C ALA A 93 3.80 -0.96 1.74
N LEU A 94 2.75 -0.15 1.55
CA LEU A 94 2.65 0.77 0.42
C LEU A 94 3.61 1.96 0.57
N ASP A 95 3.75 2.52 1.77
CA ASP A 95 4.74 3.55 2.10
C ASP A 95 6.18 3.08 1.81
N ALA A 96 6.47 1.80 2.09
CA ALA A 96 7.78 1.22 1.78
C ALA A 96 8.01 1.16 0.26
N CYS A 97 6.96 0.92 -0.53
CA CYS A 97 7.03 0.97 -1.99
C CYS A 97 7.31 2.39 -2.48
N GLU A 98 6.60 3.39 -1.94
CA GLU A 98 6.81 4.80 -2.27
C GLU A 98 8.23 5.26 -1.90
N THR A 99 8.70 4.90 -0.70
CA THR A 99 10.06 5.20 -0.25
C THR A 99 11.10 4.62 -1.21
N THR A 100 10.89 3.40 -1.68
CA THR A 100 11.78 2.77 -2.67
C THR A 100 11.74 3.50 -4.02
N ALA A 101 10.56 3.91 -4.48
CA ALA A 101 10.39 4.72 -5.69
C ALA A 101 11.16 6.05 -5.59
N ASN A 102 11.07 6.73 -4.45
CA ASN A 102 11.78 7.97 -4.17
C ASN A 102 13.32 7.77 -4.18
N VAL A 103 13.82 6.64 -3.67
CA VAL A 103 15.25 6.30 -3.77
C VAL A 103 15.67 6.08 -5.23
N ILE A 104 14.88 5.35 -6.01
CA ILE A 104 15.12 5.13 -7.45
C ILE A 104 15.16 6.47 -8.20
N ALA A 105 14.18 7.35 -7.96
CA ALA A 105 14.13 8.67 -8.56
C ALA A 105 15.40 9.48 -8.27
N ASN A 106 15.85 9.49 -7.01
CA ASN A 106 17.09 10.15 -6.61
C ASN A 106 18.34 9.59 -7.29
N ILE A 107 18.41 8.26 -7.50
CA ILE A 107 19.51 7.63 -8.25
C ILE A 107 19.52 8.13 -9.69
N VAL A 108 18.36 8.14 -10.36
CA VAL A 108 18.24 8.60 -11.75
C VAL A 108 18.66 10.06 -11.88
N VAL A 109 18.15 10.95 -11.03
CA VAL A 109 18.49 12.38 -11.05
C VAL A 109 19.99 12.62 -10.84
N LYS A 110 20.64 11.85 -9.96
CA LYS A 110 22.09 11.98 -9.71
C LYS A 110 22.98 11.42 -10.83
N ASN A 111 22.44 10.58 -11.71
CA ASN A 111 23.17 9.94 -12.81
C ASN A 111 22.63 10.36 -14.19
N ALA A 112 21.91 11.49 -14.24
CA ALA A 112 21.44 12.13 -15.47
C ALA A 112 22.43 13.20 -15.96
#